data_AF-A0A8T4LE46-F1
#
_entry.id   AF-A0A8T4LE46-F1
#
_cell.length_a   1.000
_cell.length_b   1.000
_cell.length_c   1.000
_cell.angle_alpha   90.00
_cell.angle_beta   90.00
_cell.angle_gamma   90.00
#
_symmetry.space_group_name_H-M   'P 1'
#
loop_
_entity.id
_entity.type
_entity.pdbx_description
1 polymer ?
#
loop_
_entity_poly.entity_id
_entity_poly.type
_entity_poly.pdbx_seq_one_letter_code
_entity_poly.pdbx_strand_id
1 'polypeptide(L)' 'MPKFSVANHDSKFKIIAYLINRLREYQRVIMITKKPDMAEFKATAKATGLGITIIGVIGFVITMIVQLLGLI' A
#
# COMPACT_ATOMS: atom_id res chain seq x y z
N MET A 1 25.22 -9.01 2.86
CA MET A 1 25.89 -7.79 3.36
C MET A 1 26.42 -7.00 2.18
N PRO A 2 25.94 -5.77 1.89
CA PRO A 2 26.55 -4.96 0.84
C PRO A 2 27.91 -4.43 1.32
N LYS A 3 28.99 -4.84 0.64
CA LYS A 3 30.34 -4.30 0.87
C LYS A 3 30.41 -2.91 0.24
N PHE A 4 30.39 -1.88 1.07
CA PHE A 4 30.63 -0.50 0.66
C PHE A 4 32.14 -0.31 0.42
N SER A 5 32.59 -0.52 -0.81
CA SER A 5 33.91 -0.09 -1.25
C SER A 5 33.85 0.30 -2.73
N VAL A 6 33.60 1.58 -3.01
CA VAL A 6 33.95 2.20 -4.28
C VAL A 6 34.39 3.64 -4.02
N ALA A 7 35.67 3.88 -4.26
CA ALA A 7 36.33 5.16 -4.16
C ALA A 7 35.82 6.16 -5.24
N ASN A 8 35.72 7.42 -4.83
CA ASN A 8 35.87 8.67 -5.59
C ASN A 8 35.59 8.64 -7.13
N HIS A 9 34.44 9.15 -7.62
CA HIS A 9 34.30 10.50 -8.23
C HIS A 9 32.77 10.81 -8.39
N ASP A 10 32.35 12.06 -8.22
CA ASP A 10 30.98 12.61 -8.46
C ASP A 10 29.79 12.14 -7.59
N SER A 11 29.51 12.90 -6.53
CA SER A 11 28.43 12.75 -5.54
C SER A 11 27.04 12.48 -6.13
N LYS A 12 26.72 13.03 -7.31
CA LYS A 12 25.44 12.82 -8.02
C LYS A 12 25.32 11.41 -8.60
N PHE A 13 26.42 10.87 -9.13
CA PHE A 13 26.45 9.55 -9.75
C PHE A 13 26.29 8.43 -8.70
N LYS A 14 26.83 8.65 -7.49
CA LYS A 14 26.71 7.73 -6.35
C LYS A 14 25.25 7.54 -5.89
N ILE A 15 24.46 8.61 -5.83
CA ILE A 15 23.04 8.55 -5.42
C ILE A 15 22.22 7.78 -6.45
N ILE A 16 22.44 8.05 -7.74
CA ILE A 16 21.74 7.35 -8.83
C ILE A 16 22.08 5.85 -8.81
N ALA A 17 23.36 5.49 -8.68
CA ALA A 17 23.77 4.09 -8.57
C ALA A 17 23.22 3.41 -7.32
N TYR A 18 23.15 4.11 -6.18
CA TYR A 18 22.54 3.61 -4.94
C TYR A 18 21.04 3.32 -5.12
N LEU A 19 20.29 4.26 -5.70
CA LEU A 19 18.85 4.10 -5.94
C LEU A 19 18.56 2.96 -6.90
N ILE A 20 19.32 2.82 -7.99
CA ILE A 20 19.14 1.73 -8.96
C ILE A 20 19.38 0.36 -8.30
N ASN A 21 20.39 0.25 -7.44
CA ASN A 21 20.65 -0.99 -6.71
C ASN A 21 19.53 -1.32 -5.72
N ARG A 22 18.96 -0.32 -5.02
CA ARG A 22 17.79 -0.52 -4.14
C ARG A 22 16.54 -0.91 -4.90
N LEU A 23 16.27 -0.28 -6.04
CA LEU A 23 15.15 -0.65 -6.90
C LEU A 23 15.27 -2.10 -7.39
N ARG A 24 16.49 -2.56 -7.72
CA ARG A 24 16.75 -3.98 -8.05
C ARG A 24 16.49 -4.93 -6.88
N GLU A 25 16.84 -4.53 -5.65
CA GLU A 25 16.51 -5.30 -4.45
C GLU A 25 14.98 -5.39 -4.25
N TYR A 26 14.26 -4.27 -4.39
CA TYR A 26 12.79 -4.25 -4.27
C TYR A 26 12.09 -5.07 -5.35
N GLN A 27 12.59 -5.05 -6.59
CA GLN A 27 12.05 -5.89 -7.67
C GLN A 27 12.15 -7.38 -7.34
N ARG A 28 13.25 -7.82 -6.71
CA ARG A 28 13.39 -9.22 -6.27
C ARG A 28 12.35 -9.57 -5.20
N VAL A 29 12.09 -8.67 -4.26
CA VAL A 29 11.07 -8.90 -3.21
C VAL A 29 9.68 -9.07 -3.83
N ILE A 30 9.31 -8.22 -4.78
CA ILE A 30 8.01 -8.30 -5.49
C ILE A 30 7.90 -9.58 -6.33
N MET A 31 9.02 -10.12 -6.81
CA MET A 31 9.04 -11.37 -7.58
C MET A 31 8.99 -12.62 -6.69
N ILE A 32 9.48 -12.53 -5.45
CA ILE A 32 9.46 -13.61 -4.45
C ILE A 32 8.10 -13.69 -3.75
N THR A 33 7.33 -12.60 -3.70
CA THR A 33 5.99 -12.61 -3.09
C THR A 33 5.01 -13.41 -3.95
N LYS A 34 4.17 -14.22 -3.30
CA LYS A 34 3.11 -14.97 -3.96
C LYS A 34 2.08 -13.99 -4.50
N LYS A 35 1.88 -13.96 -5.82
CA LYS A 35 0.76 -13.22 -6.43
C LYS A 35 -0.56 -13.86 -5.94
N PRO A 36 -1.50 -13.08 -5.39
CA PRO A 36 -2.76 -13.64 -4.89
C PRO A 36 -3.52 -14.31 -6.03
N ASP A 37 -4.09 -15.47 -5.75
CA ASP A 37 -4.98 -16.13 -6.70
C ASP A 37 -6.33 -15.40 -6.78
N MET A 38 -7.07 -15.58 -7.87
CA MET A 38 -8.38 -14.94 -8.06
C MET A 38 -9.39 -15.34 -6.97
N ALA A 39 -9.27 -16.54 -6.39
CA ALA A 39 -10.09 -16.97 -5.26
C ALA A 39 -9.75 -16.20 -3.98
N GLU A 40 -8.46 -16.12 -3.62
CA GLU A 40 -7.95 -15.39 -2.44
C GLU A 40 -8.28 -13.88 -2.52
N PHE A 41 -8.14 -13.30 -3.72
CA PHE A 41 -8.48 -11.90 -3.97
C PHE A 41 -9.97 -11.65 -3.77
N LYS A 42 -10.85 -12.48 -4.35
CA LYS A 42 -12.31 -12.34 -4.19
C LYS A 42 -12.74 -12.53 -2.75
N ALA A 43 -12.13 -13.45 -2.01
CA ALA A 43 -12.44 -13.66 -0.59
C ALA A 43 -12.12 -12.41 0.24
N THR A 44 -10.91 -11.86 0.07
CA THR A 44 -10.49 -10.62 0.74
C THR A 44 -11.37 -9.45 0.32
N ALA A 45 -11.62 -9.27 -0.97
CA ALA A 45 -12.44 -8.17 -1.49
C ALA A 45 -13.89 -8.21 -0.96
N LYS A 46 -14.49 -9.40 -0.84
CA LYS A 46 -15.83 -9.55 -0.24
C LYS A 46 -15.83 -9.21 1.25
N ALA A 47 -14.83 -9.68 2.00
CA ALA A 47 -14.71 -9.39 3.43
C ALA A 47 -14.51 -7.89 3.70
N THR A 48 -13.57 -7.26 2.98
CA THR A 48 -13.32 -5.81 3.08
C THR A 48 -14.51 -5.00 2.59
N GLY A 49 -15.16 -5.41 1.49
CA GLY A 49 -16.35 -4.77 0.97
C GLY A 49 -17.49 -4.75 1.97
N LEU A 50 -17.78 -5.89 2.62
CA LEU A 50 -18.79 -5.98 3.68
C LEU A 50 -18.44 -5.06 4.87
N GLY A 51 -17.19 -5.05 5.31
CA GLY A 51 -16.75 -4.19 6.41
C GLY A 51 -16.94 -2.70 6.12
N ILE A 52 -16.52 -2.25 4.94
CA ILE A 52 -16.67 -0.84 4.52
C ILE A 52 -18.14 -0.47 4.37
N THR A 53 -18.98 -1.35 3.80
CA THR A 53 -20.41 -1.10 3.67
C THR A 53 -21.08 -0.93 5.03
N ILE A 54 -20.77 -1.79 6.00
CA ILE A 54 -21.37 -1.70 7.34
C ILE A 54 -20.97 -0.39 8.02
N ILE A 55 -19.68 -0.05 8.01
CA ILE A 55 -19.18 1.18 8.64
C ILE A 55 -19.75 2.42 7.93
N GLY A 56 -19.79 2.41 6.60
CA GLY A 56 -20.36 3.48 5.78
C GLY A 56 -21.85 3.69 6.03
N VAL A 57 -22.63 2.61 6.15
CA VAL A 57 -24.05 2.69 6.48
C VAL A 57 -24.27 3.20 7.90
N ILE A 58 -23.48 2.77 8.88
CA ILE A 58 -23.58 3.28 10.26
C ILE A 58 -23.31 4.78 10.29
N GLY A 59 -22.23 5.25 9.66
CA GLY A 59 -21.92 6.68 9.56
C GLY A 59 -23.00 7.46 8.80
N PHE A 60 -23.54 6.87 7.74
CA PHE A 60 -24.65 7.45 6.98
C PHE A 60 -25.92 7.58 7.81
N VAL A 61 -26.29 6.57 8.59
CA VAL A 61 -27.49 6.60 9.45
C VAL A 61 -27.33 7.66 10.54
N ILE A 62 -26.17 7.76 11.17
CA ILE A 62 -25.90 8.78 12.20
C ILE A 62 -26.04 10.18 11.61
N THR A 63 -25.40 10.44 10.46
CA THR A 63 -25.47 11.75 9.81
C THR A 63 -26.89 12.08 9.32
N MET A 64 -27.64 11.10 8.80
CA MET A 64 -29.04 11.27 8.45
C MET A 64 -29.90 11.68 9.66
N ILE A 65 -29.71 11.04 10.82
CA ILE A 65 -30.48 11.36 12.02
C ILE A 65 -30.13 12.76 12.52
N VAL A 66 -28.85 13.11 12.56
CA VAL A 66 -28.39 14.45 12.98
C VAL A 66 -28.96 15.54 12.05
N GLN A 67 -28.98 15.29 10.74
CA GLN A 67 -29.57 16.19 9.75
C GLN A 67 -31.10 16.32 9.92
N LEU A 68 -31.80 15.21 10.18
CA LEU A 68 -33.26 15.24 10.39
C LEU A 68 -33.64 15.97 11.70
N LEU A 69 -32.81 15.87 12.72
CA LEU A 69 -32.97 16.61 13.98
C LEU A 69 -32.56 18.09 13.87
N GLY A 70 -32.04 18.54 12.72
CA GLY A 70 -31.64 19.93 12.49
C GLY A 70 -30.46 20.39 13.36
N LEU A 71 -29.67 19.45 13.87
CA LEU A 71 -28.45 19.72 14.65
C LEU A 71 -27.25 20.11 13.77
N ILE A 72 -27.41 19.99 12.45
CA ILE A 72 -26.49 20.38 11.37
C ILE A 72 -27.30 21.11 10.29
#